data_AF-A0A8H6G531-F1
#
_entry.id   AF-A0A8H6G531-F1
#
_cell.length_a   1.000
_cell.length_b   1.000
_cell.length_c   1.000
_cell.angle_alpha   90.00
_cell.angle_beta   90.00
_cell.angle_gamma   90.00
#
_symmetry.space_group_name_H-M   'P 1'
#
loop_
_entity.id
_entity.type
_entity.pdbx_description
1 polymer ?
#
loop_
_entity_poly.entity_id
_entity_poly.type
_entity_poly.pdbx_seq_one_letter_code
_entity_poly.pdbx_strand_id
1 'polypeptide(L)'
;MSPTHGTSAAHRVKSSMVQNALTLLIAGHETTSGMSSFLFIMLLKKPRALKAAQNEVDKVIGTGPITIDHLNKPPYIAACMRETLQLWPTALESASSQ
;
A
#
# COMPACT_ATOMS: atom_id res chain seq x y z
N MET A 1 -6.34 -52.51 3.34
CA MET A 1 -5.42 -51.57 3.99
C MET A 1 -5.26 -50.37 3.07
N SER A 2 -5.94 -49.25 3.35
CA SER A 2 -5.93 -48.08 2.46
C SER A 2 -5.65 -46.81 3.29
N PRO A 3 -4.60 -46.03 2.98
CA PRO A 3 -4.29 -44.82 3.72
C PRO A 3 -5.07 -43.64 3.11
N THR A 4 -6.22 -43.26 3.69
CA THR A 4 -7.07 -42.18 3.15
C THR A 4 -7.13 -40.91 4.00
N HIS A 5 -6.49 -40.87 5.18
CA HIS A 5 -6.57 -39.70 6.07
C HIS A 5 -5.46 -38.64 5.85
N GLY A 6 -4.34 -39.00 5.21
CA GLY A 6 -3.20 -38.08 4.99
C GLY A 6 -3.40 -37.07 3.86
N THR A 7 -4.05 -37.47 2.76
CA THR A 7 -4.19 -36.64 1.54
C THR A 7 -5.14 -35.47 1.73
N SER A 8 -6.18 -35.63 2.57
CA SER A 8 -7.18 -34.58 2.83
C SER A 8 -6.64 -33.43 3.67
N ALA A 9 -5.78 -33.69 4.67
CA ALA A 9 -5.17 -32.64 5.49
C ALA A 9 -4.16 -31.79 4.71
N ALA A 10 -3.28 -32.44 3.94
CA ALA A 10 -2.33 -31.75 3.08
C ALA A 10 -3.02 -30.92 1.99
N HIS A 11 -4.15 -31.39 1.46
CA HIS A 11 -4.98 -30.63 0.53
C HIS A 11 -5.55 -29.36 1.19
N ARG A 12 -6.14 -29.47 2.39
CA ARG A 12 -6.69 -28.32 3.12
C ARG A 12 -5.64 -27.24 3.42
N VAL A 13 -4.44 -27.65 3.84
CA VAL A 13 -3.33 -26.71 4.10
C VAL A 13 -2.93 -25.98 2.83
N LYS A 14 -2.77 -26.70 1.70
CA LYS A 14 -2.46 -26.06 0.41
C LYS A 14 -3.55 -25.07 -0.01
N SER A 15 -4.82 -25.45 0.09
CA SER A 15 -5.94 -24.55 -0.22
C SER A 15 -5.96 -23.31 0.67
N SER A 16 -5.72 -23.45 1.99
CA SER A 16 -5.69 -22.29 2.89
C SER A 16 -4.49 -21.37 2.62
N MET A 17 -3.34 -21.92 2.23
CA MET A 17 -2.18 -21.10 1.84
C MET A 17 -2.47 -20.26 0.60
N VAL A 18 -3.11 -20.85 -0.42
CA VAL A 18 -3.52 -20.15 -1.64
C VAL A 18 -4.56 -19.08 -1.33
N GLN A 19 -5.57 -19.40 -0.51
CA GLN A 19 -6.58 -18.43 -0.08
C GLN A 19 -5.95 -17.25 0.66
N ASN A 20 -5.07 -17.52 1.63
CA ASN A 20 -4.40 -16.46 2.39
C ASN A 20 -3.52 -15.58 1.49
N ALA A 21 -2.79 -16.17 0.53
CA ALA A 21 -2.00 -15.42 -0.44
C ALA A 21 -2.88 -14.50 -1.30
N LEU A 22 -4.04 -14.99 -1.75
CA LEU A 22 -5.01 -14.20 -2.50
C LEU A 22 -5.60 -13.06 -1.65
N THR A 23 -5.98 -13.35 -0.40
CA THR A 23 -6.47 -12.34 0.54
C THR A 23 -5.45 -11.21 0.73
N LEU A 24 -4.17 -11.55 0.96
CA LEU A 24 -3.12 -10.55 1.14
C LEU A 24 -2.88 -9.72 -0.13
N LEU A 25 -2.91 -10.36 -1.30
CA LEU A 25 -2.76 -9.68 -2.59
C LEU A 25 -3.89 -8.67 -2.83
N ILE A 26 -5.14 -9.08 -2.64
CA ILE A 26 -6.31 -8.21 -2.82
C ILE A 26 -6.26 -7.07 -1.81
N ALA A 27 -6.04 -7.36 -0.52
CA ALA A 27 -5.97 -6.36 0.53
C ALA A 27 -4.87 -5.32 0.26
N GLY A 28 -3.67 -5.77 -0.15
CA GLY A 28 -2.57 -4.88 -0.51
C GLY A 28 -2.85 -4.05 -1.76
N HIS A 29 -3.49 -4.64 -2.77
CA HIS A 29 -3.82 -3.98 -4.03
C HIS A 29 -4.84 -2.84 -3.82
N GLU A 30 -5.95 -3.12 -3.14
CA GLU A 30 -7.01 -2.14 -2.92
C GLU A 30 -6.55 -0.98 -2.03
N THR A 31 -5.86 -1.28 -0.93
CA THR A 31 -5.40 -0.24 0.01
C THR A 31 -4.30 0.65 -0.58
N THR A 32 -3.33 0.06 -1.30
CA THR A 32 -2.22 0.83 -1.90
C THR A 32 -2.70 1.68 -3.07
N SER A 33 -3.54 1.11 -3.96
CA SER A 33 -4.08 1.84 -5.10
C SER A 33 -5.00 2.98 -4.69
N GLY A 34 -5.85 2.78 -3.67
CA GLY A 34 -6.70 3.81 -3.10
C GLY A 34 -5.89 4.96 -2.50
N MET A 35 -4.95 4.67 -1.60
CA MET A 35 -4.06 5.67 -1.00
C MET A 35 -3.31 6.48 -2.08
N SER A 36 -2.70 5.81 -3.06
CA SER A 36 -1.92 6.47 -4.12
C SER A 36 -2.80 7.40 -4.97
N SER A 37 -4.00 6.95 -5.32
CA SER A 37 -4.95 7.76 -6.09
C SER A 37 -5.34 9.03 -5.33
N PHE A 38 -5.67 8.92 -4.05
CA PHE A 38 -6.04 10.09 -3.23
C PHE A 38 -4.87 11.03 -2.97
N LEU A 39 -3.66 10.49 -2.77
CA LEU A 39 -2.44 11.28 -2.65
C LEU A 39 -2.25 12.18 -3.87
N PHE A 40 -2.33 11.62 -5.08
CA PHE A 40 -2.19 12.41 -6.30
C PHE A 40 -3.30 13.45 -6.46
N ILE A 41 -4.56 13.10 -6.17
CA ILE A 41 -5.68 14.06 -6.19
C ILE A 41 -5.40 15.24 -5.26
N MET A 42 -4.93 14.99 -4.03
CA MET A 42 -4.64 16.04 -3.06
C MET A 42 -3.46 16.93 -3.48
N LEU A 43 -2.39 16.33 -4.00
CA LEU A 43 -1.24 17.09 -4.50
C LEU A 43 -1.62 17.97 -5.69
N LEU A 44 -2.38 17.44 -6.66
CA LEU A 44 -2.83 18.19 -7.83
C LEU A 44 -3.74 19.38 -7.44
N LYS A 45 -4.54 19.24 -6.38
CA LYS A 45 -5.35 20.34 -5.82
C LYS A 45 -4.54 21.37 -5.02
N LYS A 46 -3.29 21.09 -4.67
CA LYS A 46 -2.42 21.94 -3.84
C LYS A 46 -1.08 22.19 -4.55
N PRO A 47 -1.02 23.13 -5.51
CA PRO A 47 0.18 23.36 -6.33
C PRO A 47 1.47 23.62 -5.53
N ARG A 48 1.37 24.29 -4.37
CA ARG A 48 2.50 24.52 -3.47
C ARG A 48 3.03 23.21 -2.88
N ALA A 49 2.15 22.31 -2.46
CA ALA A 49 2.53 21.01 -1.89
C ALA A 49 3.11 20.10 -2.97
N LEU A 50 2.50 20.07 -4.17
CA LEU A 50 3.04 19.35 -5.31
C LEU A 50 4.47 19.82 -5.66
N LYS A 51 4.69 21.14 -5.69
CA LYS A 51 6.03 21.68 -5.99
C LYS A 51 7.05 21.32 -4.91
N ALA A 52 6.66 21.34 -3.64
CA ALA A 52 7.53 20.91 -2.54
C ALA A 52 7.88 19.41 -2.63
N ALA A 53 6.90 18.56 -2.95
CA ALA A 53 7.10 17.12 -3.17
C ALA A 53 8.06 16.85 -4.33
N GLN A 54 7.89 17.53 -5.47
CA GLN A 54 8.81 17.42 -6.61
C GLN A 54 10.22 17.86 -6.25
N ASN A 55 10.37 19.01 -5.58
CA ASN A 55 11.68 19.50 -5.17
C ASN A 55 12.39 18.53 -4.20
N GLU A 56 11.66 17.83 -3.32
CA GLU A 56 12.25 16.81 -2.46
C GLU A 56 12.73 15.61 -3.27
N VAL A 57 11.93 15.12 -4.23
CA VAL A 57 12.32 14.05 -5.15
C VAL A 57 13.58 14.43 -5.92
N ASP A 58 13.61 15.63 -6.50
CA ASP A 58 14.78 16.14 -7.24
C ASP A 58 16.03 16.20 -6.35
N LYS A 59 15.88 16.55 -5.07
CA LYS A 59 17.01 16.64 -4.12
C LYS A 59 17.49 15.28 -3.61
N VAL A 60 16.56 14.35 -3.37
CA VAL A 60 16.85 13.05 -2.72
C VAL A 60 17.24 11.98 -3.75
N ILE A 61 16.56 11.96 -4.89
CA ILE A 61 16.69 10.93 -5.94
C ILE A 61 17.47 11.47 -7.13
N GLY A 62 17.27 12.75 -7.48
CA GLY A 62 17.84 13.34 -8.69
C GLY A 62 17.24 12.74 -9.96
N THR A 63 18.02 12.71 -11.04
CA THR A 63 17.59 12.22 -12.36
C THR A 63 17.99 10.77 -12.65
N GLY A 64 18.64 10.11 -11.68
CA GLY A 64 19.11 8.74 -11.79
C GLY A 64 18.04 7.69 -11.46
N PRO A 65 18.37 6.40 -11.60
CA PRO A 65 17.47 5.32 -11.21
C PRO A 65 17.21 5.32 -9.69
N ILE A 66 15.98 4.93 -9.30
CA ILE A 66 15.61 4.78 -7.90
C ILE A 66 16.29 3.54 -7.32
N THR A 67 16.94 3.69 -6.17
CA THR A 67 17.61 2.62 -5.42
C THR A 67 16.96 2.43 -4.04
N ILE A 68 17.27 1.31 -3.38
CA ILE A 68 16.79 1.01 -2.02
C ILE A 68 17.22 2.09 -1.02
N ASP A 69 18.39 2.68 -1.23
CA ASP A 69 18.92 3.76 -0.37
C ASP A 69 18.06 5.03 -0.40
N HIS A 70 17.14 5.17 -1.36
CA HIS A 70 16.23 6.31 -1.44
C HIS A 70 14.96 6.13 -0.59
N LEU A 71 14.56 4.90 -0.26
CA LEU A 71 13.21 4.60 0.26
C LEU A 71 12.82 5.39 1.51
N ASN A 72 13.77 5.64 2.41
CA ASN A 72 13.51 6.32 3.69
C ASN A 72 13.99 7.78 3.74
N LYS A 73 14.49 8.31 2.62
CA LYS A 73 15.08 9.66 2.54
C LYS A 73 14.13 10.82 2.22
N PRO A 74 12.92 10.64 1.64
CA PRO A 74 12.00 11.76 1.38
C PRO A 74 10.96 11.94 2.51
N PRO A 75 11.27 12.70 3.58
CA PRO A 75 10.35 12.89 4.71
C PRO A 75 9.07 13.66 4.35
N TYR A 76 9.10 14.55 3.36
CA TYR A 76 7.94 15.31 2.92
C TYR A 76 6.95 14.42 2.15
N ILE A 77 7.41 13.55 1.25
CA ILE A 77 6.57 12.54 0.61
C ILE A 77 5.92 11.64 1.68
N ALA A 78 6.69 11.17 2.65
CA ALA A 78 6.16 10.38 3.75
C ALA A 78 5.12 11.17 4.57
N ALA A 79 5.30 12.47 4.75
CA ALA A 79 4.31 13.34 5.40
C ALA A 79 3.03 13.50 4.55
N CYS A 80 3.15 13.66 3.23
CA CYS A 80 2.00 13.73 2.33
C CYS A 80 1.19 12.43 2.34
N MET A 81 1.85 11.27 2.40
CA MET A 81 1.17 9.98 2.53
C MET A 81 0.41 9.87 3.87
N ARG A 82 1.05 10.27 4.98
CA ARG A 82 0.39 10.28 6.31
C ARG A 82 -0.81 11.23 6.36
N GLU A 83 -0.65 12.43 5.80
CA GLU A 83 -1.74 13.40 5.72
C GLU A 83 -2.88 12.89 4.82
N THR A 84 -2.53 12.21 3.73
CA THR A 84 -3.51 11.57 2.85
C THR A 84 -4.35 10.56 3.60
N LEU A 85 -3.73 9.73 4.44
CA LEU A 85 -4.41 8.73 5.27
C LEU A 85 -5.19 9.36 6.43
N GLN A 86 -4.71 10.47 6.99
CA GLN A 86 -5.45 11.22 8.01
C GLN A 86 -6.74 11.80 7.43
N LEU A 87 -6.66 12.42 6.24
CA LEU A 87 -7.80 12.99 5.57
C LEU A 87 -8.71 11.87 5.07
N TRP A 88 -8.21 10.98 4.21
CA TRP A 88 -8.94 9.83 3.65
C TRP A 88 -8.35 8.49 4.09
N PRO A 89 -8.87 7.91 5.18
CA PRO A 89 -8.51 6.56 5.58
C PRO A 89 -8.98 5.58 4.51
N THR A 90 -8.04 4.89 3.84
CA THR A 90 -8.37 3.85 2.84
C THR A 90 -8.90 2.57 3.50
N ALA A 91 -8.62 2.38 4.79
CA ALA A 91 -9.37 1.43 5.62
C ALA A 91 -10.75 2.04 5.90
N LEU A 92 -11.72 1.65 5.07
CA LEU A 92 -13.11 2.08 5.12
C LEU A 92 -13.72 1.85 6.52
N GLU A 93 -14.07 2.93 7.20
CA GLU A 93 -15.39 3.21 7.80
C GLU A 93 -16.24 2.03 8.33
N SER A 94 -15.67 1.08 9.09
CA SER A 94 -16.49 0.12 9.86
C SER A 94 -16.89 0.63 11.25
N ALA A 95 -16.61 1.89 11.57
CA ALA A 95 -16.79 2.48 12.89
C ALA A 95 -18.00 3.43 13.03
N SER A 96 -18.78 3.67 11.96
CA SER A 96 -19.99 4.51 12.01
C SER A 96 -21.31 3.73 11.89
N SER A 97 -21.30 2.41 12.12
CA SER A 97 -22.53 1.59 12.15
C SER A 97 -22.49 0.44 13.17
N GLN A 98 -22.07 0.73 14.40
CA GLN A 98 -22.43 -0.04 15.60
C GLN A 98 -23.04 0.88 16.65
#